data_AF-A0AA40A8U4-F1
#
_entry.id   AF-A0AA40A8U4-F1
#
_cell.length_a   1.000
_cell.length_b   1.000
_cell.length_c   1.000
_cell.angle_alpha   90.00
_cell.angle_beta   90.00
_cell.angle_gamma   90.00
#
_symmetry.space_group_name_H-M   'P 1'
#
loop_
_entity.id
_entity.type
_entity.pdbx_description
1 polymer ?
#
loop_
_entity_poly.entity_id
_entity_poly.type
_entity_poly.pdbx_seq_one_letter_code
_entity_poly.pdbx_strand_id
1 'polypeptide(L)'
;MSSLPSFYAQQMLNLHNEYGLSENAGRMLLTYDNWRAGHIDQDELGRIVRMSPSMRRAITETIAKCAGIMRMFLPHQSNTRNFGLVATPKKAKCIQVACGLTAWCSTCPGFRSPPHHSGRNIDISLGLASKRARNEFFTFLSKFAQLSFSCSCDLGYHMQTNQHLQLTARRIKVHLMGIEAHHAFHHLGNAPQLEELEIVLSQSTSVFPSVREMIMRRFFPAPPRLLRLTDSLGIDELLRIRGVKALAVTHVDPRQGDPRSEEDRASLLALL
;
A
#
# COMPACT_ATOMS: atom_id res chain seq x y z
N MET A 1 -15.21 16.75 10.20
CA MET A 1 -15.87 16.48 8.91
C MET A 1 -15.44 17.58 7.95
N SER A 2 -14.58 17.32 6.99
CA SER A 2 -14.37 18.22 5.85
C SER A 2 -14.98 17.52 4.64
N SER A 3 -16.17 17.96 4.27
CA SER A 3 -16.86 17.44 3.11
C SER A 3 -16.04 17.76 1.88
N LEU A 4 -15.69 16.76 1.07
CA LEU A 4 -15.32 16.99 -0.32
C LEU A 4 -16.37 17.92 -0.95
N PRO A 5 -15.97 18.95 -1.71
CA PRO A 5 -16.91 19.86 -2.34
C PRO A 5 -17.87 19.06 -3.23
N SER A 6 -19.17 19.30 -3.07
CA SER A 6 -20.22 18.68 -3.87
C SER A 6 -20.01 18.98 -5.36
N PHE A 7 -20.61 18.18 -6.23
CA PHE A 7 -20.60 18.42 -7.67
C PHE A 7 -21.02 19.85 -8.00
N TYR A 8 -22.06 20.34 -7.31
CA TYR A 8 -22.53 21.72 -7.42
C TYR A 8 -21.45 22.74 -7.04
N ALA A 9 -20.73 22.54 -5.94
CA ALA A 9 -19.65 23.43 -5.52
C ALA A 9 -18.49 23.42 -6.54
N GLN A 10 -18.16 22.26 -7.12
CA GLN A 10 -17.14 22.15 -8.16
C GLN A 10 -17.54 22.90 -9.44
N GLN A 11 -18.82 22.82 -9.81
CA GLN A 11 -19.37 23.51 -10.97
C GLN A 11 -19.40 25.02 -10.77
N MET A 12 -19.80 25.50 -9.58
CA MET A 12 -19.77 26.93 -9.22
C MET A 12 -18.35 27.51 -9.26
N LEU A 13 -17.35 26.71 -8.88
CA LEU A 13 -15.93 27.09 -8.94
C LEU A 13 -15.30 26.88 -10.32
N ASN A 14 -16.07 26.49 -11.33
CA ASN A 14 -15.62 26.21 -12.71
C ASN A 14 -14.46 25.20 -12.81
N LEU A 15 -14.30 24.33 -11.80
CA LEU A 15 -13.16 23.40 -11.71
C LEU A 15 -13.15 22.39 -12.86
N HIS A 16 -14.32 22.01 -13.37
CA HIS A 16 -14.42 21.05 -14.46
C HIS A 16 -13.77 21.59 -15.74
N ASN A 17 -13.93 22.88 -16.03
CA ASN A 17 -13.27 23.50 -17.18
C ASN A 17 -11.80 23.80 -16.90
N GLU A 18 -11.47 24.27 -15.68
CA GLU A 18 -10.10 24.56 -15.27
C GLU A 18 -9.18 23.32 -15.39
N TYR A 19 -9.66 22.16 -14.91
CA TYR A 19 -8.96 20.89 -15.05
C TYR A 19 -9.29 20.16 -16.37
N GLY A 20 -10.10 20.77 -17.25
CA GLY A 20 -10.51 20.24 -18.55
C GLY A 20 -11.20 18.87 -18.50
N LEU A 21 -11.96 18.57 -17.45
CA LEU A 21 -12.69 17.32 -17.31
C LEU A 21 -13.66 17.13 -18.48
N SER A 22 -13.76 15.90 -19.00
CA SER A 22 -14.72 15.58 -20.06
C SER A 22 -16.16 15.62 -19.52
N GLU A 23 -17.15 15.85 -20.38
CA GLU A 23 -18.57 15.84 -19.99
C GLU A 23 -18.97 14.51 -19.32
N ASN A 24 -18.39 13.41 -19.79
CA ASN A 24 -18.56 12.08 -19.20
C ASN A 24 -17.98 12.00 -17.78
N ALA A 25 -16.82 12.62 -17.52
CA ALA A 25 -16.26 12.73 -16.18
C ALA A 25 -17.15 13.56 -15.25
N GLY A 26 -17.74 14.65 -15.76
CA GLY A 26 -18.75 15.42 -15.03
C GLY A 26 -19.96 14.58 -14.65
N ARG A 27 -20.55 13.83 -15.60
CA ARG A 27 -21.66 12.91 -15.33
C ARG A 27 -21.32 11.85 -14.28
N MET A 28 -20.10 11.32 -14.31
CA MET A 28 -19.62 10.36 -13.32
C MET A 28 -19.55 10.99 -11.92
N LEU A 29 -18.99 12.20 -11.80
CA LEU A 29 -18.88 12.93 -10.54
C LEU A 29 -20.26 13.29 -9.96
N LEU A 30 -21.22 13.69 -10.81
CA LEU A 30 -22.60 13.92 -10.40
C LEU A 30 -23.24 12.63 -9.85
N THR A 31 -23.06 11.52 -10.55
CA THR A 31 -23.58 10.21 -10.13
C THR A 31 -22.98 9.78 -8.78
N TYR A 32 -21.69 10.06 -8.56
CA TYR A 32 -21.03 9.82 -7.29
C TYR A 32 -21.61 10.67 -6.15
N ASP A 33 -21.86 11.96 -6.42
CA ASP A 33 -22.42 12.87 -5.43
C ASP A 33 -23.86 12.48 -5.06
N ASN A 34 -24.64 11.96 -6.02
CA ASN A 34 -25.97 11.39 -5.76
C ASN A 34 -25.91 10.18 -4.81
N TRP A 35 -24.95 9.27 -5.01
CA TRP A 35 -24.74 8.15 -4.08
C TRP A 35 -24.37 8.65 -2.68
N ARG A 36 -23.45 9.61 -2.63
CA ARG A 36 -22.97 10.19 -1.37
C ARG A 36 -24.09 10.93 -0.60
N ALA A 37 -24.98 11.59 -1.32
CA ALA A 37 -26.18 12.23 -0.76
C ALA A 37 -27.28 11.22 -0.38
N GLY A 38 -27.09 9.93 -0.66
CA GLY A 38 -28.06 8.87 -0.36
C GLY A 38 -29.21 8.79 -1.36
N HIS A 39 -29.11 9.45 -2.52
CA HIS A 39 -30.14 9.39 -3.57
C HIS A 39 -30.13 8.09 -4.36
N ILE A 40 -28.99 7.40 -4.39
CA ILE A 40 -28.84 6.07 -4.99
C ILE A 40 -28.03 5.16 -4.06
N ASP A 41 -28.29 3.85 -4.12
CA ASP A 41 -27.53 2.87 -3.34
C ASP A 41 -26.21 2.47 -4.04
N GLN A 42 -25.36 1.75 -3.32
CA GLN A 42 -24.04 1.34 -3.83
C GLN A 42 -24.14 0.35 -5.00
N ASP A 43 -25.17 -0.50 -5.02
CA ASP A 43 -25.37 -1.50 -6.06
C ASP A 43 -25.87 -0.87 -7.36
N GLU A 44 -26.70 0.16 -7.25
CA GLU A 44 -27.17 1.02 -8.33
C GLU A 44 -26.02 1.86 -8.91
N LEU A 45 -25.19 2.49 -8.07
CA LEU A 45 -23.95 3.13 -8.54
C LEU A 45 -23.08 2.13 -9.30
N GLY A 46 -22.89 0.94 -8.75
CA GLY A 46 -22.14 -0.14 -9.40
C GLY A 46 -22.77 -0.60 -10.72
N ARG A 47 -24.10 -0.61 -10.85
CA ARG A 47 -24.81 -0.91 -12.10
C ARG A 47 -24.60 0.18 -13.15
N ILE A 48 -24.77 1.45 -12.78
CA ILE A 48 -24.57 2.61 -13.67
C ILE A 48 -23.14 2.63 -14.23
N VAL A 49 -22.16 2.41 -13.35
CA VAL A 49 -20.74 2.35 -13.72
C VAL A 49 -20.42 1.15 -14.62
N ARG A 50 -20.98 -0.03 -14.34
CA ARG A 50 -20.69 -1.26 -15.11
C ARG A 50 -21.34 -1.28 -16.49
N MET A 51 -22.60 -0.84 -16.57
CA MET A 51 -23.44 -1.03 -17.74
C MET A 51 -23.23 0.05 -18.81
N SER A 52 -22.78 1.24 -18.43
CA SER A 52 -22.56 2.34 -19.37
C SER A 52 -21.14 2.36 -19.95
N PRO A 53 -20.95 2.15 -21.27
CA PRO A 53 -19.64 2.28 -21.91
C PRO A 53 -19.03 3.67 -21.75
N SER A 54 -19.86 4.73 -21.78
CA SER A 54 -19.41 6.11 -21.59
C SER A 54 -18.92 6.35 -20.16
N MET A 55 -19.60 5.78 -19.15
CA MET A 55 -19.21 5.93 -17.74
C MET A 55 -17.93 5.17 -17.42
N ARG A 56 -17.71 4.00 -18.05
CA ARG A 56 -16.42 3.29 -17.95
C ARG A 56 -15.28 4.10 -18.54
N ARG A 57 -15.48 4.68 -19.73
CA ARG A 57 -14.49 5.57 -20.37
C ARG A 57 -14.20 6.80 -19.52
N ALA A 58 -15.23 7.38 -18.90
CA ALA A 58 -15.11 8.50 -17.97
C ALA A 58 -14.17 8.18 -16.80
N ILE A 59 -14.29 6.98 -16.22
CA ILE A 59 -13.43 6.53 -15.12
C ILE A 59 -11.98 6.47 -15.59
N THR A 60 -11.71 5.78 -16.70
CA THR A 60 -10.35 5.64 -17.23
C THR A 60 -9.73 6.99 -17.58
N GLU A 61 -10.49 7.87 -18.25
CA GLU A 61 -10.07 9.24 -18.60
C GLU A 61 -9.82 10.09 -17.36
N THR A 62 -10.70 10.03 -16.36
CA THR A 62 -10.55 10.80 -15.12
C THR A 62 -9.33 10.31 -14.34
N ILE A 63 -9.12 8.99 -14.24
CA ILE A 63 -7.91 8.41 -13.62
C ILE A 63 -6.65 8.88 -14.36
N ALA A 64 -6.64 8.81 -15.70
CA ALA A 64 -5.52 9.25 -16.51
C ALA A 64 -5.27 10.77 -16.41
N LYS A 65 -6.33 11.57 -16.25
CA LYS A 65 -6.22 13.02 -16.11
C LYS A 65 -5.76 13.42 -14.72
N CYS A 66 -6.33 12.82 -13.67
CA CYS A 66 -5.82 12.91 -12.31
C CYS A 66 -4.35 12.48 -12.26
N ALA A 67 -3.93 11.48 -13.03
CA ALA A 67 -2.52 11.13 -13.16
C ALA A 67 -1.63 12.24 -13.69
N GLY A 68 -2.08 12.89 -14.77
CA GLY A 68 -1.37 14.00 -15.39
C GLY A 68 -1.27 15.19 -14.43
N ILE A 69 -2.38 15.54 -13.80
CA ILE A 69 -2.48 16.65 -12.85
C ILE A 69 -1.68 16.36 -11.57
N MET A 70 -1.73 15.14 -11.03
CA MET A 70 -0.92 14.73 -9.86
C MET A 70 0.59 14.69 -10.15
N ARG A 71 1.00 14.57 -11.42
CA ARG A 71 2.40 14.78 -11.81
C ARG A 71 2.79 16.26 -11.80
N MET A 72 1.83 17.18 -11.94
CA MET A 72 2.05 18.64 -12.05
C MET A 72 1.84 19.40 -10.73
N PHE A 73 0.91 18.98 -9.87
CA PHE A 73 0.57 19.63 -8.58
C PHE A 73 1.22 18.94 -7.39
N LEU A 74 2.51 19.21 -7.17
CA LEU A 74 3.17 19.02 -5.87
C LEU A 74 3.59 20.43 -5.43
N PRO A 75 2.95 21.11 -4.44
CA PRO A 75 2.67 20.61 -3.09
C PRO A 75 1.33 21.09 -2.43
N HIS A 76 1.15 20.68 -1.17
CA HIS A 76 0.30 21.27 -0.10
C HIS A 76 -1.15 20.82 0.12
N GLN A 77 -1.51 20.90 1.41
CA GLN A 77 -2.36 20.07 2.26
C GLN A 77 -3.87 20.28 2.12
N SER A 78 -4.65 19.29 2.59
CA SER A 78 -5.94 19.45 3.30
C SER A 78 -6.59 18.08 3.54
N ASN A 79 -7.49 18.04 4.52
CA ASN A 79 -7.62 17.02 5.55
C ASN A 79 -9.03 16.41 5.55
N THR A 80 -9.23 15.11 5.31
CA THR A 80 -10.40 14.38 5.83
C THR A 80 -10.31 12.86 5.89
N ARG A 81 -11.06 12.32 6.85
CA ARG A 81 -11.17 10.92 7.25
C ARG A 81 -12.40 10.25 6.61
N ASN A 82 -12.20 9.11 5.95
CA ASN A 82 -12.74 7.79 6.31
C ASN A 82 -12.22 6.71 5.35
N PHE A 83 -12.02 5.49 5.88
CA PHE A 83 -11.54 4.26 5.22
C PHE A 83 -10.43 4.46 4.16
N GLY A 84 -9.16 4.48 4.57
CA GLY A 84 -8.10 4.96 3.69
C GLY A 84 -6.84 4.11 3.63
N LEU A 85 -6.39 3.93 2.39
CA LEU A 85 -4.98 3.94 2.02
C LEU A 85 -4.36 5.25 2.55
N VAL A 86 -3.49 5.20 3.57
CA VAL A 86 -2.93 6.41 4.24
C VAL A 86 -1.70 6.90 3.48
N ALA A 87 -1.75 8.06 2.84
CA ALA A 87 -0.60 8.63 2.11
C ALA A 87 0.30 9.52 3.01
N THR A 88 1.44 9.04 3.50
CA THR A 88 2.23 9.77 4.54
C THR A 88 2.90 11.07 4.04
N PRO A 89 3.03 12.12 4.89
CA PRO A 89 3.39 13.47 4.43
C PRO A 89 4.91 13.79 4.36
N LYS A 90 5.82 12.87 4.67
CA LYS A 90 7.28 13.19 4.72
C LYS A 90 8.12 12.64 3.56
N LYS A 91 7.57 11.77 2.71
CA LYS A 91 8.14 11.42 1.40
C LYS A 91 6.95 11.20 0.49
N ALA A 92 6.70 12.14 -0.42
CA ALA A 92 5.55 12.05 -1.30
C ALA A 92 5.50 10.66 -1.97
N LYS A 93 4.35 9.99 -1.89
CA LYS A 93 3.96 8.74 -2.59
C LYS A 93 4.09 7.42 -1.81
N CYS A 94 4.20 7.43 -0.49
CA CYS A 94 4.04 6.20 0.29
C CYS A 94 2.58 6.01 0.72
N ILE A 95 1.89 5.04 0.13
CA ILE A 95 0.52 4.64 0.45
C ILE A 95 0.57 3.46 1.40
N GLN A 96 0.05 3.63 2.60
CA GLN A 96 -0.06 2.52 3.53
C GLN A 96 -1.27 1.66 3.21
N VAL A 97 -1.02 0.37 3.00
CA VAL A 97 -2.06 -0.66 2.92
C VAL A 97 -2.46 -1.00 4.35
N ALA A 98 -3.75 -0.95 4.64
CA ALA A 98 -4.26 -1.30 5.96
C ALA A 98 -4.07 -2.80 6.20
N CYS A 99 -3.53 -3.18 7.37
CA CYS A 99 -3.56 -4.59 7.76
C CYS A 99 -5.03 -4.99 7.89
N GLY A 100 -5.50 -5.83 6.96
CA GLY A 100 -6.70 -6.60 7.22
C GLY A 100 -6.36 -7.43 8.45
N LEU A 101 -7.14 -7.36 9.52
CA LEU A 101 -6.94 -8.14 10.74
C LEU A 101 -7.02 -9.64 10.42
N THR A 102 -5.99 -10.18 9.78
CA THR A 102 -5.83 -11.59 9.51
C THR A 102 -5.39 -12.25 10.82
N ALA A 103 -5.78 -13.52 10.99
CA ALA A 103 -5.42 -14.30 12.17
C ALA A 103 -3.89 -14.34 12.43
N TRP A 104 -3.07 -14.03 11.43
CA TRP A 104 -1.60 -14.02 11.50
C TRP A 104 -0.99 -12.65 11.83
N CYS A 105 -1.73 -11.55 11.62
CA CYS A 105 -1.26 -10.19 11.96
C CYS A 105 -1.34 -9.96 13.50
N SER A 106 -2.21 -10.71 14.21
CA SER A 106 -2.36 -10.63 15.67
C SER A 106 -1.14 -11.12 16.46
N THR A 107 -0.30 -11.96 15.86
CA THR A 107 0.94 -12.49 16.47
C THR A 107 2.17 -11.65 16.15
N CYS A 108 2.04 -10.59 15.34
CA CYS A 108 3.14 -9.71 15.01
C CYS A 108 3.52 -8.81 16.21
N PRO A 109 4.76 -8.90 16.73
CA PRO A 109 5.19 -8.16 17.92
C PRO A 109 5.28 -6.67 17.61
N GLY A 110 4.52 -5.87 18.36
CA GLY A 110 4.45 -4.43 18.14
C GLY A 110 3.38 -4.01 17.13
N PHE A 111 2.22 -4.70 17.11
CA PHE A 111 0.98 -4.13 16.57
C PHE A 111 0.56 -2.89 17.37
N ARG A 112 1.37 -1.84 17.31
CA ARG A 112 0.89 -0.48 17.44
C ARG A 112 0.60 -0.10 16.01
N SER A 113 -0.68 0.06 15.68
CA SER A 113 -1.07 0.79 14.48
C SER A 113 -0.11 1.98 14.36
N PRO A 114 0.53 2.21 13.20
CA PRO A 114 1.32 3.41 13.00
C PRO A 114 0.61 4.58 13.69
N PRO A 115 1.30 5.41 14.49
CA PRO A 115 0.68 6.64 14.95
C PRO A 115 0.14 7.28 13.68
N HIS A 116 -1.20 7.43 13.58
CA HIS A 116 -1.89 7.76 12.34
C HIS A 116 -1.06 8.79 11.60
N HIS A 117 -0.29 8.34 10.60
CA HIS A 117 0.48 9.28 9.82
C HIS A 117 -0.59 10.20 9.27
N SER A 118 -0.39 11.51 9.40
CA SER A 118 -1.30 12.58 8.96
C SER A 118 -1.35 12.63 7.44
N GLY A 119 -1.60 11.46 6.85
CA GLY A 119 -1.60 11.19 5.46
C GLY A 119 -2.99 11.30 4.90
N ARG A 120 -3.06 11.76 3.65
CA ARG A 120 -4.32 11.83 2.92
C ARG A 120 -4.81 10.41 2.70
N ASN A 121 -5.96 10.09 3.27
CA ASN A 121 -6.72 8.92 2.90
C ASN A 121 -7.24 9.14 1.48
N ILE A 122 -6.82 8.30 0.54
CA ILE A 122 -7.39 8.35 -0.82
C ILE A 122 -8.73 7.64 -0.76
N ASP A 123 -9.81 8.36 -1.02
CA ASP A 123 -11.14 7.79 -1.20
C ASP A 123 -11.15 6.97 -2.50
N ILE A 124 -11.16 5.65 -2.35
CA ILE A 124 -11.18 4.70 -3.47
C ILE A 124 -12.58 4.14 -3.76
N SER A 125 -13.64 4.73 -3.18
CA SER A 125 -15.01 4.21 -3.27
C SER A 125 -15.47 4.03 -4.73
N LEU A 126 -15.11 4.98 -5.61
CA LEU A 126 -15.33 4.90 -7.06
C LEU A 126 -14.57 3.75 -7.72
N GLY A 127 -13.33 3.51 -7.30
CA GLY A 127 -12.55 2.36 -7.73
C GLY A 127 -13.16 1.04 -7.24
N LEU A 128 -13.85 1.03 -6.10
CA LEU A 128 -14.48 -0.19 -5.55
C LEU A 128 -15.85 -0.51 -6.16
N ALA A 129 -16.51 0.46 -6.81
CA ALA A 129 -17.85 0.33 -7.41
C ALA A 129 -17.95 -0.78 -8.47
N SER A 130 -16.85 -1.15 -9.13
CA SER A 130 -16.81 -2.32 -10.01
C SER A 130 -15.43 -2.98 -10.02
N LYS A 131 -15.39 -4.31 -10.26
CA LYS A 131 -14.12 -5.06 -10.37
C LYS A 131 -13.20 -4.50 -11.47
N ARG A 132 -13.77 -3.99 -12.56
CA ARG A 132 -12.99 -3.42 -13.67
C ARG A 132 -12.39 -2.06 -13.33
N ALA A 133 -13.21 -1.15 -12.77
CA ALA A 133 -12.72 0.15 -12.28
C ALA A 133 -11.65 -0.04 -11.20
N ARG A 134 -11.84 -1.04 -10.32
CA ARG A 134 -10.88 -1.44 -9.29
C ARG A 134 -9.52 -1.81 -9.89
N ASN A 135 -9.52 -2.70 -10.88
CA ASN A 135 -8.29 -3.17 -11.50
C ASN A 135 -7.58 -2.04 -12.27
N GLU A 136 -8.30 -1.22 -13.03
CA GLU A 136 -7.71 -0.07 -13.73
C GLU A 136 -7.13 0.95 -12.75
N PHE A 137 -7.86 1.26 -11.68
CA PHE A 137 -7.41 2.15 -10.62
C PHE A 137 -6.17 1.61 -9.89
N PHE A 138 -6.14 0.33 -9.52
CA PHE A 138 -4.96 -0.25 -8.86
C PHE A 138 -3.76 -0.40 -9.79
N THR A 139 -3.97 -0.72 -11.08
CA THR A 139 -2.90 -0.71 -12.10
C THR A 139 -2.28 0.68 -12.21
N PHE A 140 -3.12 1.70 -12.11
CA PHE A 140 -2.67 3.07 -12.11
C PHE A 140 -1.91 3.37 -10.82
N LEU A 141 -2.53 3.13 -9.67
CA LEU A 141 -1.98 3.46 -8.36
C LEU A 141 -0.62 2.79 -8.11
N SER A 142 -0.47 1.51 -8.49
CA SER A 142 0.79 0.77 -8.35
C SER A 142 1.94 1.30 -9.21
N LYS A 143 1.65 2.10 -10.26
CA LYS A 143 2.67 2.80 -11.06
C LYS A 143 3.21 4.05 -10.38
N PHE A 144 2.45 4.68 -9.49
CA PHE A 144 2.80 6.00 -8.95
C PHE A 144 3.05 6.00 -7.46
N ALA A 145 2.50 5.04 -6.74
CA ALA A 145 2.63 4.91 -5.30
C ALA A 145 3.54 3.76 -4.90
N GLN A 146 4.31 4.01 -3.86
CA GLN A 146 4.98 3.01 -3.06
C GLN A 146 4.00 2.45 -2.04
N LEU A 147 3.71 1.16 -2.13
CA LEU A 147 2.79 0.48 -1.22
C LEU A 147 3.53 0.07 0.04
N SER A 148 3.06 0.53 1.19
CA SER A 148 3.68 0.28 2.49
C SER A 148 2.85 -0.68 3.31
N PHE A 149 3.49 -1.74 3.78
CA PHE A 149 2.91 -2.76 4.64
C PHE A 149 3.55 -2.72 6.01
N SER A 150 2.73 -2.81 7.05
CA SER A 150 3.20 -2.73 8.45
C SER A 150 3.92 -3.99 8.93
N CYS A 151 3.76 -5.12 8.23
CA CYS A 151 4.48 -6.36 8.48
C CYS A 151 4.52 -7.22 7.22
N SER A 152 5.36 -8.25 7.23
CA SER A 152 5.46 -9.19 6.12
C SER A 152 4.19 -10.06 6.00
N CYS A 153 3.53 -10.41 7.10
CA CYS A 153 2.26 -11.17 7.05
C CYS A 153 1.18 -10.45 6.23
N ASP A 154 1.05 -9.14 6.42
CA ASP A 154 0.07 -8.33 5.68
C ASP A 154 0.40 -8.28 4.19
N LEU A 155 1.68 -8.04 3.85
CA LEU A 155 2.15 -8.13 2.46
C LEU A 155 1.80 -9.49 1.84
N GLY A 156 2.14 -10.58 2.53
CA GLY A 156 1.89 -11.95 2.05
C GLY A 156 0.40 -12.21 1.79
N TYR A 157 -0.46 -11.83 2.73
CA TYR A 157 -1.91 -11.94 2.58
C TYR A 157 -2.43 -11.19 1.35
N HIS A 158 -2.04 -9.92 1.17
CA HIS A 158 -2.50 -9.13 0.03
C HIS A 158 -1.95 -9.65 -1.29
N MET A 159 -0.70 -10.11 -1.33
CA MET A 159 -0.11 -10.71 -2.53
C MET A 159 -0.81 -12.02 -2.93
N GLN A 160 -1.18 -12.85 -1.95
CA GLN A 160 -1.87 -14.11 -2.19
C GLN A 160 -3.34 -13.90 -2.61
N THR A 161 -4.05 -13.00 -1.94
CA THR A 161 -5.48 -12.77 -2.18
C THR A 161 -5.77 -11.85 -3.35
N ASN A 162 -4.85 -10.95 -3.68
CA ASN A 162 -5.00 -9.97 -4.75
C ASN A 162 -3.99 -10.23 -5.88
N GLN A 163 -4.38 -11.12 -6.81
CA GLN A 163 -3.58 -11.43 -8.00
C GLN A 163 -3.21 -10.19 -8.82
N HIS A 164 -4.07 -9.16 -8.81
CA HIS A 164 -3.79 -7.91 -9.52
C HIS A 164 -2.64 -7.13 -8.88
N LEU A 165 -2.60 -7.09 -7.55
CA LEU A 165 -1.47 -6.51 -6.81
C LEU A 165 -0.17 -7.27 -7.14
N GLN A 166 -0.21 -8.60 -7.09
CA GLN A 166 0.94 -9.46 -7.42
C GLN A 166 1.52 -9.18 -8.81
N LEU A 167 0.65 -8.93 -9.80
CA LEU A 167 1.07 -8.70 -11.20
C LEU A 167 1.50 -7.25 -11.49
N THR A 168 1.06 -6.29 -10.68
CA THR A 168 1.24 -4.86 -10.99
C THR A 168 2.03 -4.08 -9.95
N ALA A 169 2.34 -4.65 -8.79
CA ALA A 169 3.13 -3.98 -7.76
C ALA A 169 4.54 -3.67 -8.28
N ARG A 170 4.92 -2.40 -8.19
CA ARG A 170 6.24 -1.92 -8.63
C ARG A 170 7.12 -1.44 -7.50
N ARG A 171 6.52 -0.81 -6.49
CA ARG A 171 7.23 -0.12 -5.42
C ARG A 171 6.65 -0.56 -4.09
N ILE A 172 7.43 -1.29 -3.31
CA ILE A 172 6.97 -1.86 -2.05
C ILE A 172 7.88 -1.42 -0.92
N LYS A 173 7.25 -1.04 0.19
CA LYS A 173 7.88 -0.89 1.49
C LYS A 173 7.26 -1.88 2.45
N VAL A 174 8.08 -2.65 3.15
CA VAL A 174 7.57 -3.65 4.08
C VAL A 174 8.47 -3.74 5.29
N HIS A 175 7.85 -3.82 6.47
CA HIS A 175 8.54 -4.16 7.70
C HIS A 175 8.80 -5.66 7.73
N LEU A 176 10.07 -6.03 7.73
CA LEU A 176 10.52 -7.41 7.87
C LEU A 176 10.21 -7.91 9.28
N MET A 177 9.06 -8.56 9.44
CA MET A 177 8.60 -9.18 10.69
C MET A 177 7.37 -10.07 10.44
N GLY A 178 7.09 -10.95 11.40
CA GLY A 178 5.91 -11.80 11.40
C GLY A 178 6.20 -13.26 11.01
N ILE A 179 5.27 -14.14 11.39
CA ILE A 179 5.40 -15.60 11.18
C ILE A 179 5.34 -16.02 9.70
N GLU A 180 4.74 -15.20 8.84
CA GLU A 180 4.59 -15.48 7.41
C GLU A 180 5.62 -14.74 6.54
N ALA A 181 6.72 -14.26 7.15
CA ALA A 181 7.70 -13.46 6.41
C ALA A 181 8.26 -14.18 5.18
N HIS A 182 8.64 -15.45 5.33
CA HIS A 182 9.12 -16.30 4.24
C HIS A 182 8.12 -16.44 3.09
N HIS A 183 6.85 -16.74 3.38
CA HIS A 183 5.80 -16.81 2.35
C HIS A 183 5.62 -15.47 1.63
N ALA A 184 5.64 -14.36 2.36
CA ALA A 184 5.50 -13.02 1.78
C ALA A 184 6.63 -12.70 0.79
N PHE A 185 7.89 -12.98 1.14
CA PHE A 185 9.03 -12.74 0.24
C PHE A 185 9.10 -13.74 -0.90
N HIS A 186 8.62 -14.97 -0.71
CA HIS A 186 8.45 -15.91 -1.81
C HIS A 186 7.47 -15.36 -2.87
N HIS A 187 6.31 -14.85 -2.43
CA HIS A 187 5.38 -14.18 -3.35
C HIS A 187 6.01 -12.93 -3.97
N LEU A 188 6.70 -12.11 -3.18
CA LEU A 188 7.36 -10.91 -3.69
C LEU A 188 8.40 -11.21 -4.79
N GLY A 189 9.18 -12.29 -4.64
CA GLY A 189 10.12 -12.75 -5.67
C GLY A 189 9.46 -13.18 -6.98
N ASN A 190 8.17 -13.52 -6.95
CA ASN A 190 7.37 -13.87 -8.12
C ASN A 190 6.60 -12.66 -8.71
N ALA A 191 6.85 -11.44 -8.25
CA ALA A 191 6.19 -10.24 -8.76
C ALA A 191 6.93 -9.69 -9.99
N PRO A 192 6.34 -9.77 -11.21
CA PRO A 192 7.08 -9.52 -12.46
C PRO A 192 7.42 -8.04 -12.71
N GLN A 193 6.73 -7.11 -12.04
CA GLN A 193 6.93 -5.67 -12.22
C GLN A 193 7.62 -4.99 -11.04
N LEU A 194 8.16 -5.75 -10.08
CA LEU A 194 8.82 -5.17 -8.91
C LEU A 194 10.10 -4.42 -9.33
N GLU A 195 10.12 -3.10 -9.12
CA GLU A 195 11.21 -2.21 -9.49
C GLU A 195 11.91 -1.61 -8.27
N GLU A 196 11.16 -1.33 -7.19
CA GLU A 196 11.68 -0.69 -5.99
C GLU A 196 11.23 -1.44 -4.73
N LEU A 197 12.17 -1.76 -3.84
CA LEU A 197 11.91 -2.46 -2.59
C LEU A 197 12.61 -1.76 -1.42
N GLU A 198 11.83 -1.33 -0.43
CA GLU A 198 12.31 -0.76 0.83
C GLU A 198 11.99 -1.71 1.99
N ILE A 199 13.03 -2.25 2.63
CA ILE A 199 12.90 -3.11 3.80
C ILE A 199 13.06 -2.26 5.06
N VAL A 200 12.08 -2.38 5.97
CA VAL A 200 12.13 -1.74 7.29
C VAL A 200 12.57 -2.77 8.33
N LEU A 201 13.59 -2.43 9.11
CA LEU A 201 14.16 -3.26 10.18
C LEU A 201 13.80 -2.71 11.56
N SER A 202 13.51 -3.61 12.50
CA SER A 202 13.37 -3.29 13.93
C SER A 202 13.85 -4.45 14.80
N GLN A 203 13.85 -4.28 16.12
CA GLN A 203 14.09 -5.39 17.06
C GLN A 203 13.12 -6.57 16.82
N SER A 204 11.88 -6.29 16.38
CA SER A 204 10.87 -7.29 16.02
C SER A 204 11.26 -8.18 14.84
N THR A 205 12.21 -7.75 13.99
CA THR A 205 12.66 -8.51 12.83
C THR A 205 13.21 -9.88 13.22
N SER A 206 13.83 -9.99 14.39
CA SER A 206 14.49 -11.22 14.82
C SER A 206 13.73 -11.96 15.93
N VAL A 207 12.43 -11.70 16.04
CA VAL A 207 11.55 -12.46 16.94
C VAL A 207 11.28 -13.85 16.39
N PHE A 208 11.13 -13.98 15.07
CA PHE A 208 10.85 -15.26 14.42
C PHE A 208 12.13 -15.80 13.75
N PRO A 209 12.68 -16.93 14.24
CA PRO A 209 13.84 -17.56 13.62
C PRO A 209 13.50 -18.29 12.32
N SER A 210 14.49 -18.38 11.44
CA SER A 210 14.43 -19.26 10.26
C SER A 210 14.33 -20.73 10.66
N VAL A 211 13.85 -21.58 9.75
CA VAL A 211 13.77 -23.03 9.97
C VAL A 211 15.15 -23.61 10.31
N ARG A 212 16.20 -23.14 9.63
CA ARG A 212 17.59 -23.54 9.89
C ARG A 212 17.99 -23.23 11.34
N GLU A 213 17.73 -22.02 11.81
CA GLU A 213 18.05 -21.63 13.19
C GLU A 213 17.23 -22.44 14.22
N MET A 214 15.94 -22.65 13.96
CA MET A 214 15.09 -23.46 14.83
C MET A 214 15.66 -24.87 15.03
N ILE A 215 16.19 -25.46 13.95
CA ILE A 215 16.86 -26.76 14.01
C ILE A 215 18.18 -26.64 14.78
N MET A 216 19.02 -25.65 14.48
CA MET A 216 20.32 -25.45 15.14
C MET A 216 20.18 -25.29 16.65
N ARG A 217 19.20 -24.53 17.12
CA ARG A 217 18.96 -24.32 18.57
C ARG A 217 18.61 -25.59 19.34
N ARG A 218 18.12 -26.64 18.66
CA ARG A 218 17.88 -27.95 19.31
C ARG A 218 19.18 -28.62 19.71
N PHE A 219 20.27 -28.39 18.96
CA PHE A 219 21.57 -29.00 19.17
C PHE A 219 22.57 -28.05 19.86
N PHE A 220 22.43 -26.74 19.61
CA PHE A 220 23.29 -25.69 20.12
C PHE A 220 22.44 -24.62 20.83
N PRO A 221 22.00 -24.87 22.07
CA PRO A 221 21.19 -23.91 22.81
C PRO A 221 21.97 -22.63 23.08
N ALA A 222 21.59 -21.56 22.40
CA ALA A 222 22.13 -20.22 22.62
C ALA A 222 21.24 -19.45 23.63
N PRO A 223 21.81 -18.50 24.40
CA PRO A 223 21.01 -17.63 25.26
C PRO A 223 19.96 -16.88 24.44
N PRO A 224 18.81 -16.51 25.04
CA PRO A 224 17.67 -15.91 24.33
C PRO A 224 17.94 -14.51 23.75
N ARG A 225 19.16 -13.98 23.86
CA ARG A 225 19.50 -12.65 23.33
C ARG A 225 19.65 -12.69 21.82
N LEU A 226 18.98 -11.71 21.22
CA LEU A 226 18.95 -11.26 19.83
C LEU A 226 19.55 -12.25 18.83
N LEU A 227 18.66 -13.08 18.30
CA LEU A 227 18.84 -13.75 17.04
C LEU A 227 19.52 -12.82 16.02
N ARG A 228 20.58 -13.31 15.36
CA ARG A 228 21.29 -12.57 14.32
C ARG A 228 20.30 -12.23 13.20
N LEU A 229 20.50 -11.09 12.54
CA LEU A 229 19.62 -10.68 11.46
C LEU A 229 19.53 -11.77 10.38
N THR A 230 20.66 -12.38 10.01
CA THR A 230 20.76 -13.47 9.01
C THR A 230 19.98 -14.74 9.36
N ASP A 231 19.64 -14.93 10.63
CA ASP A 231 18.88 -16.09 11.10
C ASP A 231 17.38 -15.77 11.25
N SER A 232 16.95 -14.56 10.87
CA SER A 232 15.54 -14.14 10.92
C SER A 232 14.72 -14.78 9.80
N LEU A 233 13.46 -15.10 10.09
CA LEU A 233 12.54 -15.70 9.12
C LEU A 233 12.29 -14.77 7.93
N GLY A 234 12.34 -15.31 6.72
CA GLY A 234 12.14 -14.54 5.48
C GLY A 234 13.40 -13.95 4.87
N ILE A 235 14.54 -13.97 5.57
CA ILE A 235 15.81 -13.47 5.02
C ILE A 235 16.26 -14.30 3.81
N ASP A 236 16.16 -15.62 3.88
CA ASP A 236 16.60 -16.50 2.79
C ASP A 236 15.80 -16.25 1.51
N GLU A 237 14.49 -16.04 1.63
CA GLU A 237 13.62 -15.70 0.51
C GLU A 237 13.89 -14.29 -0.01
N LEU A 238 14.11 -13.32 0.89
CA LEU A 238 14.45 -11.95 0.54
C LEU A 238 15.74 -11.87 -0.29
N LEU A 239 16.79 -12.61 0.11
CA LEU A 239 18.08 -12.66 -0.61
C LEU A 239 17.98 -13.32 -2.00
N ARG A 240 16.91 -14.09 -2.27
CA ARG A 240 16.66 -14.71 -3.58
C ARG A 240 15.93 -13.78 -4.55
N ILE A 241 15.39 -12.66 -4.09
CA ILE A 241 14.70 -11.70 -4.97
C ILE A 241 15.74 -11.08 -5.92
N ARG A 242 15.44 -11.06 -7.22
CA ARG A 242 16.29 -10.50 -8.29
C ARG A 242 15.50 -9.51 -9.14
N GLY A 243 16.20 -8.67 -9.88
CA GLY A 243 15.59 -7.74 -10.84
C GLY A 243 15.05 -6.44 -10.25
N VAL A 244 15.23 -6.20 -8.94
CA VAL A 244 14.89 -4.93 -8.28
C VAL A 244 15.90 -3.86 -8.70
N LYS A 245 15.42 -2.72 -9.19
CA LYS A 245 16.25 -1.62 -9.71
C LYS A 245 16.70 -0.67 -8.60
N ALA A 246 15.87 -0.44 -7.59
CA ALA A 246 16.19 0.40 -6.45
C ALA A 246 15.86 -0.33 -5.15
N LEU A 247 16.87 -0.49 -4.31
CA LEU A 247 16.74 -1.16 -3.04
C LEU A 247 17.11 -0.19 -1.91
N ALA A 248 16.33 -0.20 -0.84
CA ALA A 248 16.65 0.52 0.38
C ALA A 248 16.42 -0.36 1.61
N VAL A 249 17.27 -0.19 2.62
CA VAL A 249 17.08 -0.76 3.95
C VAL A 249 17.07 0.40 4.94
N THR A 250 15.98 0.52 5.68
CA THR A 250 15.74 1.59 6.66
C THR A 250 15.38 0.99 8.01
N HIS A 251 15.58 1.74 9.09
CA HIS A 251 15.02 1.35 10.37
C HIS A 251 13.58 1.82 10.51
N VAL A 252 12.86 1.13 11.39
CA VAL A 252 11.54 1.53 11.86
C VAL A 252 11.58 2.94 12.46
N ASP A 253 10.49 3.69 12.32
CA ASP A 253 10.35 4.95 13.04
C ASP A 253 10.40 4.68 14.56
N PRO A 254 11.20 5.42 15.35
CA PRO A 254 11.29 5.22 16.80
C PRO A 254 9.94 5.28 17.53
N ARG A 255 8.92 5.89 16.92
CA ARG A 255 7.54 5.94 17.46
C ARG A 255 6.78 4.62 17.26
N GLN A 256 7.20 3.79 16.31
CA GLN A 256 6.57 2.53 15.93
C GLN A 256 7.26 1.31 16.54
N GLY A 257 8.57 1.42 16.83
CA GLY A 257 9.31 0.37 17.51
C GLY A 257 10.79 0.73 17.66
N ASP A 258 11.53 -0.18 18.29
CA ASP A 258 12.96 0.02 18.50
C ASP A 258 13.77 -0.36 17.26
N PRO A 259 14.67 0.51 16.78
CA PRO A 259 15.55 0.19 15.66
C PRO A 259 16.59 -0.89 16.05
N ARG A 260 17.12 -1.57 15.03
CA ARG A 260 18.33 -2.40 15.17
C ARG A 260 19.59 -1.54 15.09
N SER A 261 20.76 -2.16 15.13
CA SER A 261 22.03 -1.45 14.90
C SER A 261 22.12 -0.93 13.46
N GLU A 262 22.92 0.11 13.25
CA GLU A 262 23.30 0.58 11.89
C GLU A 262 24.11 -0.48 11.13
N GLU A 263 24.90 -1.28 11.85
CA GLU A 263 25.66 -2.39 11.28
C GLU A 263 24.73 -3.43 10.64
N ASP A 264 23.63 -3.79 11.31
CA ASP A 264 22.61 -4.70 10.78
C ASP A 264 21.97 -4.12 9.50
N ARG A 265 21.68 -2.82 9.49
CA ARG A 265 21.09 -2.12 8.33
C ARG A 265 22.05 -2.11 7.13
N ALA A 266 23.31 -1.73 7.36
CA ALA A 266 24.34 -1.66 6.34
C ALA A 266 24.69 -3.05 5.79
N SER A 267 24.79 -4.06 6.67
CA SER A 267 25.09 -5.44 6.28
C SER A 267 23.98 -6.04 5.41
N LEU A 268 22.70 -5.84 5.77
CA LEU A 268 21.61 -6.31 4.93
C LEU A 268 21.57 -5.59 3.58
N LEU A 269 21.80 -4.28 3.55
CA LEU A 269 21.82 -3.52 2.30
C LEU A 269 22.95 -4.00 1.37
N ALA A 270 24.09 -4.42 1.91
CA ALA A 270 25.21 -4.94 1.12
C ALA A 270 24.95 -6.36 0.55
N LEU A 271 24.04 -7.12 1.14
CA LEU A 271 23.72 -8.49 0.73
C LEU A 271 22.63 -8.60 -0.34
N LEU A 272 21.86 -7.54 -0.55
CA LEU A 272 20.69 -7.48 -1.42
C LEU A 272 21.02 -6.77 -2.74
#